data_AF-X1U8L0-F1
#
_entry.id   AF-X1U8L0-F1
#
_cell.length_a   1.000
_cell.length_b   1.000
_cell.length_c   1.000
_cell.angle_alpha   90.00
_cell.angle_beta   90.00
_cell.angle_gamma   90.00
#
_symmetry.space_group_name_H-M   'P 1'
#
loop_
_entity.id
_entity.type
_entity.pdbx_description
1 polymer ?
#
loop_
_entity_poly.entity_id
_entity_poly.type
_entity_poly.pdbx_seq_one_letter_code
_entity_poly.pdbx_strand_id
1 'polypeptide(L)' 'AVYVGVKDSYGGMVPTAFIVLKEEQSVAVEEIADLCRQNLADFKLPKKFKFVDSIPKTGSGKIDRRQLMRSRI' A
#
# COMPACT_ATOMS: atom_id res chain seq x y z
N ALA A 1 -0.62 -6.92 -3.80
CA ALA A 1 -0.39 -5.63 -3.11
C ALA A 1 0.30 -4.64 -4.05
N VAL A 2 0.18 -3.34 -3.79
CA VAL A 2 0.86 -2.26 -4.53
C VAL A 2 1.52 -1.31 -3.55
N TYR A 3 2.79 -0.99 -3.78
CA TYR A 3 3.56 -0.03 -2.99
C TYR A 3 3.79 1.26 -3.78
N VAL A 4 3.39 2.40 -3.22
CA VAL A 4 3.56 3.74 -3.79
C VAL A 4 3.71 4.80 -2.69
N GLY A 5 4.36 5.91 -3.02
CA GLY A 5 4.33 7.11 -2.19
C GLY A 5 2.98 7.83 -2.32
N VAL A 6 2.32 8.09 -1.20
CA VAL A 6 1.05 8.81 -1.16
C VAL A 6 1.29 10.18 -0.55
N LYS A 7 0.65 11.22 -1.10
CA LYS A 7 0.88 12.59 -0.64
C LYS A 7 0.23 12.82 0.72
N ASP A 8 0.99 13.30 1.71
CA ASP A 8 0.46 13.75 2.99
C ASP A 8 -0.04 15.20 2.94
N SER A 9 -0.65 15.67 4.03
CA SER A 9 -1.16 17.04 4.17
C SER A 9 -0.06 18.11 4.12
N TYR A 10 1.19 17.74 4.42
CA TYR A 10 2.36 18.62 4.42
C TYR A 10 3.11 18.61 3.07
N GLY A 11 2.61 17.85 2.10
CA GLY A 11 3.18 17.74 0.76
C GLY A 11 4.28 16.68 0.62
N GLY A 12 4.59 15.93 1.68
CA GLY A 12 5.52 14.81 1.67
C GLY A 12 4.94 13.57 0.98
N MET A 13 5.82 12.66 0.56
CA MET A 13 5.44 11.34 0.03
C MET A 13 5.63 10.29 1.13
N VAL A 14 4.53 9.70 1.58
CA VAL A 14 4.54 8.64 2.60
C VAL A 14 4.49 7.29 1.89
N PRO A 15 5.52 6.43 2.06
CA PRO A 15 5.52 5.12 1.47
C PRO A 15 4.39 4.26 2.05
N THR A 16 3.45 3.88 1.19
CA THR A 16 2.20 3.23 1.58
C THR A 16 2.01 1.94 0.78
N ALA A 17 1.67 0.86 1.48
CA ALA A 17 1.30 -0.41 0.89
C ALA A 17 -0.23 -0.57 0.84
N PHE A 18 -0.77 -0.72 -0.36
CA PHE A 18 -2.18 -1.07 -0.61
C PHE A 18 -2.31 -2.58 -0.80
N ILE A 19 -3.18 -3.21 -0.03
CA ILE A 19 -3.26 -4.66 0.10
C ILE A 19 -4.70 -5.08 -0.15
N VAL A 20 -4.88 -6.02 -1.05
CA VAL A 20 -6.14 -6.71 -1.28
C VAL A 20 -5.97 -8.09 -0.69
N LEU A 21 -6.85 -8.46 0.24
CA LEU A 21 -6.88 -9.80 0.80
C LEU A 21 -7.62 -10.73 -0.16
N LYS A 22 -7.25 -12.01 -0.12
CA LYS A 22 -8.07 -13.04 -0.76
C LYS A 22 -9.37 -13.19 0.02
N GLU A 23 -10.40 -13.70 -0.65
CA GLU A 23 -11.69 -13.99 -0.03
C GLU A 23 -11.51 -14.86 1.23
N GLU A 24 -12.29 -14.53 2.27
CA GLU A 24 -12.29 -15.21 3.57
C GLU A 24 -10.95 -15.21 4.32
N GLN A 25 -9.98 -14.40 3.89
CA GLN A 25 -8.72 -14.22 4.61
C GLN A 25 -8.75 -12.96 5.46
N SER A 26 -8.13 -13.04 6.63
CA SER A 26 -7.85 -11.89 7.50
C SER A 26 -6.41 -11.96 7.96
N VAL A 27 -5.80 -10.80 8.18
CA VAL A 27 -4.41 -10.67 8.65
C VAL A 27 -4.27 -9.33 9.35
N ALA A 28 -3.54 -9.31 10.46
CA ALA A 28 -3.27 -8.06 11.16
C ALA A 28 -2.23 -7.21 10.41
N VAL A 29 -2.26 -5.89 10.59
CA VAL A 29 -1.27 -4.99 9.99
C VAL A 29 0.13 -5.29 10.53
N GLU A 30 0.20 -5.66 11.80
CA GLU A 30 1.41 -6.00 12.54
C GLU A 30 2.12 -7.20 11.91
N GLU A 31 1.38 -8.25 11.54
CA GLU A 31 1.93 -9.44 10.89
C GLU A 31 2.58 -9.09 9.54
N ILE A 32 1.95 -8.20 8.76
CA ILE A 32 2.49 -7.74 7.48
C ILE A 32 3.72 -6.85 7.71
N ALA A 33 3.69 -5.98 8.73
CA ALA A 33 4.81 -5.14 9.08
C ALA A 33 6.02 -5.97 9.52
N ASP A 34 5.82 -7.03 10.30
CA ASP A 34 6.86 -7.96 10.74
C ASP A 34 7.42 -8.75 9.56
N LEU A 35 6.56 -9.25 8.66
CA LEU A 35 7.00 -9.87 7.42
C LEU A 35 7.89 -8.91 6.61
N CYS A 36 7.53 -7.63 6.52
CA CYS A 36 8.33 -6.64 5.82
C CYS A 36 9.67 -6.40 6.52
N ARG A 37 9.70 -6.26 7.86
CA ARG A 37 10.94 -6.05 8.65
C ARG A 37 11.92 -7.21 8.53
N GLN A 38 11.41 -8.45 8.47
CA GLN A 38 12.26 -9.63 8.33
C GLN A 38 12.90 -9.76 6.95
N ASN A 39 12.28 -9.17 5.91
CA ASN A 39 12.67 -9.39 4.51
C ASN A 39 13.21 -8.14 3.80
N LEU A 40 13.05 -6.95 4.38
CA LEU A 40 13.40 -5.68 3.75
C LEU A 40 14.30 -4.86 4.68
N ALA A 41 15.22 -4.10 4.08
CA ALA A 41 15.96 -3.08 4.81
C ALA A 41 15.04 -1.95 5.30
N ASP A 42 15.40 -1.31 6.42
CA ASP A 42 14.58 -0.30 7.11
C ASP A 42 14.04 0.80 6.21
N PHE A 43 14.87 1.32 5.29
CA PHE A 43 14.46 2.40 4.38
C PHE A 43 13.42 1.98 3.32
N LYS A 44 13.19 0.67 3.13
CA LYS A 44 12.18 0.12 2.21
C LYS A 44 10.85 -0.18 2.90
N LEU A 45 10.78 -0.08 4.23
CA LEU A 45 9.59 -0.43 4.97
C LEU A 45 8.45 0.55 4.67
N PRO A 46 7.24 0.04 4.37
CA PRO A 46 6.06 0.89 4.29
C PRO A 46 5.81 1.58 5.63
N LYS A 47 5.50 2.88 5.58
CA LYS A 47 5.09 3.66 6.76
C LYS A 47 3.60 3.51 7.05
N LYS A 48 2.81 3.15 6.04
CA LYS A 48 1.35 2.95 6.12
C LYS A 48 0.95 1.69 5.37
N PHE A 49 -0.03 0.99 5.91
CA PHE A 49 -0.66 -0.18 5.30
C PHE A 49 -2.14 0.11 5.17
N LYS A 50 -2.72 -0.16 4.00
CA LYS A 50 -4.15 0.03 3.72
C LYS A 50 -4.71 -1.20 3.06
N PHE A 51 -5.68 -1.82 3.74
CA PHE A 51 -6.54 -2.82 3.11
C PHE A 51 -7.56 -2.12 2.22
N VAL A 52 -7.71 -2.63 1.00
CA VAL A 52 -8.66 -2.14 0.00
C VAL A 52 -9.32 -3.34 -0.67
N ASP A 53 -10.57 -3.18 -1.09
CA ASP A 53 -11.32 -4.26 -1.75
C ASP A 53 -10.73 -4.59 -3.13
N SER A 54 -10.18 -3.59 -3.81
CA SER A 54 -9.53 -3.78 -5.10
C SER A 54 -8.43 -2.75 -5.35
N ILE A 55 -7.49 -3.11 -6.21
CA ILE A 55 -6.49 -2.17 -6.74
C ILE A 55 -7.07 -1.51 -7.99
N PRO A 56 -7.08 -0.17 -8.07
CA PRO A 56 -7.58 0.52 -9.25
C PRO A 56 -6.74 0.20 -10.48
N LYS A 57 -7.41 0.09 -11.61
CA LYS A 57 -6.79 -0.19 -12.91
C LYS A 57 -7.18 0.89 -13.92
N THR A 58 -6.27 1.18 -14.84
CA THR A 58 -6.52 2.04 -16.00
C THR A 58 -7.49 1.35 -16.97
N GLY A 59 -8.02 2.08 -17.96
CA GLY A 59 -8.87 1.49 -19.02
C GLY A 59 -8.20 0.37 -19.82
N SER A 60 -6.87 0.27 -19.79
CA SER A 60 -6.07 -0.82 -20.38
C SER A 60 -5.75 -1.96 -19.40
N GLY A 61 -6.31 -1.94 -18.18
CA GLY A 61 -6.13 -2.99 -17.18
C GLY A 61 -4.82 -2.93 -16.37
N LYS A 62 -3.94 -1.95 -16.62
CA LYS A 62 -2.71 -1.74 -15.83
C LYS A 62 -3.06 -1.11 -14.49
N ILE A 63 -2.20 -1.27 -13.49
CA ILE A 63 -2.40 -0.63 -12.16
C ILE A 63 -2.39 0.90 -12.32
N ASP A 64 -3.45 1.56 -11.84
CA ASP A 64 -3.51 3.03 -11.81
C ASP A 64 -2.81 3.58 -10.56
N ARG A 65 -1.48 3.70 -10.68
CA ARG A 65 -0.64 4.27 -9.61
C ARG A 65 -0.98 5.73 -9.33
N ARG A 66 -1.41 6.50 -10.33
CA ARG A 66 -1.71 7.94 -10.15
C ARG A 66 -2.92 8.12 -9.25
N GLN A 67 -3.94 7.28 -9.41
CA GLN A 67 -5.09 7.28 -8.51
C GLN A 67 -4.67 6.92 -7.09
N LEU A 68 -3.86 5.87 -6.91
CA LEU A 68 -3.38 5.46 -5.59
C LEU A 68 -2.56 6.56 -4.89
N MET A 69 -1.68 7.27 -5.60
CA MET A 69 -0.86 8.36 -5.05
C MET A 69 -1.68 9.56 -4.54
N ARG A 70 -2.91 9.74 -5.06
CA ARG A 70 -3.85 10.79 -4.64
C ARG A 70 -4.75 10.37 -3.49
N SER A 71 -4.66 9.11 -3.04
CA SER A 71 -5.44 8.64 -1.89
C SER A 71 -5.14 9.50 -0.66
N ARG A 72 -6.15 9.79 0.16
CA ARG A 72 -5.91 10.42 1.47
C ARG A 72 -5.38 9.38 2.44
N ILE A 73 -4.37 9.72 3.21
CA ILE A 73 -3.72 8.88 4.25
C ILE A 73 -3.55 9.68 5.53
#